data_AF-X1JBW5-F1
#
_entry.id   AF-X1JBW5-F1
#
_cell.length_a   1.000
_cell.length_b   1.000
_cell.length_c   1.000
_cell.angle_alpha   90.00
_cell.angle_beta   90.00
_cell.angle_gamma   90.00
#
_symmetry.space_group_name_H-M   'P 1'
#
loop_
_entity.id
_entity.type
_entity.pdbx_description
1 polymer ?
#
loop_
_entity_poly.entity_id
_entity_poly.type
_entity_poly.pdbx_seq_one_letter_code
_entity_poly.pdbx_strand_id
1 'polypeptide(L)'
;MLGSTLSNVLWAYLSDYAGNKKVIQINAFLSLLMPIVALLITRQLWTLFLLLFILIGFSTAGGAIGYTNFLLDIAPSKDRPAYISLNGTLTIPAMLFPLIGGIIIQYTSYKFLLIITMVVMLVGSILSLWLREPRKQVILKR
;
A
#
# COMPACT_ATOMS: atom_id res chain seq x y z
N MET A 1 -12.55 10.11 0.42
CA MET A 1 -11.90 11.30 1.02
C MET A 1 -12.14 11.41 2.53
N LEU A 2 -13.34 11.17 3.06
CA LEU A 2 -13.54 11.16 4.53
C LEU A 2 -12.78 10.02 5.24
N GLY A 3 -12.81 8.80 4.67
CA GLY A 3 -12.09 7.65 5.23
C GLY A 3 -10.57 7.85 5.30
N SER A 4 -9.97 8.51 4.30
CA SER A 4 -8.53 8.80 4.28
C SER A 4 -8.13 9.79 5.37
N THR A 5 -8.91 10.85 5.62
CA THR A 5 -8.58 11.87 6.63
C THR A 5 -8.57 11.32 8.05
N LEU A 6 -9.57 10.52 8.43
CA LEU A 6 -9.62 9.85 9.72
C LEU A 6 -8.50 8.81 9.86
N SER A 7 -8.26 8.03 8.80
CA SER A 7 -7.19 7.03 8.83
C SER A 7 -5.79 7.63 8.92
N ASN A 8 -5.57 8.85 8.41
CA ASN A 8 -4.26 9.51 8.49
C ASN A 8 -3.79 9.69 9.94
N VAL A 9 -4.70 10.05 10.86
CA VAL A 9 -4.37 10.21 12.29
C VAL A 9 -3.97 8.87 12.90
N LEU A 10 -4.72 7.80 12.61
CA LEU A 10 -4.44 6.45 13.08
C LEU A 10 -3.09 5.94 12.55
N TRP A 11 -2.82 6.18 11.27
CA TRP A 11 -1.57 5.77 10.63
C TRP A 11 -0.37 6.58 11.09
N ALA A 12 -0.52 7.88 11.34
CA ALA A 12 0.52 8.72 11.91
C ALA A 12 0.89 8.22 13.32
N TYR A 13 -0.11 7.99 14.18
CA TYR A 13 0.10 7.42 15.50
C TYR A 13 0.81 6.05 15.42
N LEU A 14 0.35 5.16 14.52
CA LEU A 14 0.95 3.84 14.36
C LEU A 14 2.40 3.92 13.81
N SER A 15 2.67 4.84 12.89
CA SER A 15 4.02 5.13 12.37
C SER A 15 4.98 5.54 13.48
N ASP A 16 4.52 6.37 14.41
CA ASP A 16 5.34 6.91 15.48
C ASP A 16 5.67 5.85 16.53
N TYR A 17 4.66 5.07 16.96
CA TYR A 17 4.81 4.07 18.03
C TYR A 17 5.31 2.70 17.57
N ALA A 18 4.74 2.18 16.47
CA ALA A 18 4.99 0.82 16.01
C ALA A 18 6.07 0.75 14.92
N GLY A 19 6.42 1.91 14.35
CA GLY A 19 7.43 2.04 13.31
C GLY A 19 6.89 1.83 11.89
N ASN A 20 7.56 2.45 10.92
CA ASN A 20 7.13 2.47 9.53
C ASN A 20 7.10 1.08 8.86
N LYS A 21 7.95 0.15 9.33
CA LYS A 21 7.92 -1.25 8.86
C LYS A 21 6.57 -1.89 9.11
N LYS A 22 6.03 -1.77 10.34
CA LYS A 22 4.74 -2.37 10.69
C LYS A 22 3.58 -1.70 9.94
N VAL A 23 3.66 -0.39 9.73
CA VAL A 23 2.69 0.35 8.92
C VAL A 23 2.63 -0.23 7.50
N ILE A 24 3.78 -0.44 6.85
CA ILE A 24 3.83 -1.04 5.51
C ILE A 24 3.27 -2.46 5.50
N GLN A 25 3.61 -3.29 6.50
CA GLN A 25 3.11 -4.67 6.59
C GLN A 25 1.59 -4.74 6.74
N ILE A 26 1.02 -3.92 7.63
CA ILE A 26 -0.44 -3.85 7.82
C ILE A 26 -1.10 -3.32 6.55
N ASN A 27 -0.54 -2.29 5.92
CA ASN A 27 -1.06 -1.78 4.66
C ASN A 27 -1.03 -2.82 3.54
N ALA A 28 0.06 -3.58 3.41
CA ALA A 28 0.18 -4.64 2.41
C ALA A 28 -0.87 -5.74 2.63
N PHE A 29 -1.07 -6.15 3.89
CA PHE A 29 -2.12 -7.10 4.24
C PHE A 29 -3.53 -6.57 3.92
N LEU A 30 -3.83 -5.30 4.25
CA LEU A 30 -5.11 -4.68 3.89
C LEU A 30 -5.30 -4.58 2.37
N SER A 31 -4.23 -4.33 1.63
CA SER A 31 -4.23 -4.31 0.15
C SER A 31 -4.55 -5.69 -0.43
N LEU A 32 -4.10 -6.77 0.21
CA LEU A 32 -4.45 -8.15 -0.16
C LEU A 32 -5.93 -8.47 0.06
N LEU A 33 -6.57 -7.89 1.09
CA LEU A 33 -7.99 -8.09 1.34
C LEU A 33 -8.88 -7.46 0.27
N MET A 34 -8.43 -6.39 -0.40
CA MET A 34 -9.24 -5.70 -1.42
C MET A 34 -9.68 -6.59 -2.58
N PRO A 35 -8.78 -7.27 -3.32
CA PRO A 35 -9.20 -8.15 -4.41
C PRO A 35 -10.02 -9.35 -3.91
N ILE A 36 -9.77 -9.83 -2.68
CA ILE A 36 -10.57 -10.90 -2.07
C ILE A 36 -12.01 -10.42 -1.87
N VAL A 37 -12.20 -9.26 -1.24
CA VAL A 37 -13.53 -8.66 -1.04
C VAL A 37 -14.19 -8.39 -2.39
N ALA A 38 -13.45 -7.84 -3.36
CA ALA A 38 -13.97 -7.54 -4.70
C ALA A 38 -14.48 -8.80 -5.44
N LEU A 39 -13.81 -9.95 -5.29
CA LEU A 39 -14.23 -11.22 -5.87
C LEU A 39 -15.49 -11.81 -5.23
N LEU A 40 -15.79 -11.44 -3.98
CA LEU A 40 -16.97 -11.90 -3.23
C LEU A 40 -18.21 -11.02 -3.45
N ILE A 41 -18.06 -9.87 -4.11
CA ILE A 41 -19.18 -8.99 -4.41
C ILE A 41 -20.16 -9.68 -5.35
N THR A 42 -21.39 -9.84 -4.86
CA THR A 42 -22.54 -10.31 -5.63
C THR A 42 -23.70 -9.34 -5.43
N ARG A 43 -24.78 -9.48 -6.21
CA ARG A 43 -25.95 -8.60 -6.14
C ARG A 43 -26.57 -8.57 -4.73
N GLN A 44 -26.52 -9.68 -4.00
CA GLN A 44 -27.03 -9.84 -2.65
C GLN A 44 -26.08 -9.27 -1.59
N LEU A 45 -24.77 -9.21 -1.89
CA LEU A 45 -23.71 -8.73 -0.99
C LEU A 45 -23.22 -7.33 -1.37
N TRP A 46 -24.13 -6.44 -1.79
CA TRP A 46 -23.78 -5.09 -2.23
C TRP A 46 -23.10 -4.26 -1.12
N THR A 47 -23.35 -4.57 0.16
CA THR A 47 -22.70 -3.90 1.30
C THR A 47 -21.18 -4.10 1.33
N LEU A 48 -20.67 -5.15 0.67
CA LEU A 48 -19.22 -5.36 0.49
C LEU A 48 -18.57 -4.25 -0.36
N PHE A 49 -19.33 -3.53 -1.18
CA PHE A 49 -18.81 -2.32 -1.84
C PHE A 49 -18.39 -1.26 -0.82
N LEU A 50 -19.21 -1.01 0.20
CA LEU A 50 -18.87 -0.03 1.24
C LEU A 50 -17.58 -0.42 1.95
N LEU A 51 -17.45 -1.70 2.32
CA LEU A 51 -16.24 -2.24 2.91
C LEU A 51 -15.03 -2.07 1.98
N LEU A 52 -15.17 -2.38 0.69
CA LEU A 52 -14.11 -2.23 -0.29
C LEU A 52 -13.63 -0.77 -0.40
N PHE A 53 -14.55 0.21 -0.45
CA PHE A 53 -14.19 1.63 -0.47
C PHE A 53 -13.52 2.10 0.82
N ILE A 54 -13.93 1.58 1.98
CA ILE A 54 -13.26 1.84 3.26
C ILE A 54 -11.84 1.29 3.24
N LEU A 55 -11.65 0.04 2.79
CA LEU A 55 -10.33 -0.58 2.67
C LEU A 55 -9.41 0.23 1.74
N ILE A 56 -9.91 0.63 0.57
CA ILE A 56 -9.17 1.48 -0.38
C ILE A 56 -8.77 2.81 0.27
N GLY A 57 -9.70 3.48 0.96
CA GLY A 57 -9.41 4.75 1.62
C GLY A 57 -8.37 4.61 2.75
N PHE A 58 -8.47 3.55 3.54
CA PHE A 58 -7.56 3.29 4.64
C PHE A 58 -6.16 2.92 4.15
N SER A 59 -6.07 2.09 3.10
CA SER A 59 -4.80 1.66 2.54
C SER A 59 -4.09 2.75 1.73
N THR A 60 -4.82 3.59 1.00
CA THR A 60 -4.20 4.72 0.29
C THR A 60 -3.52 5.69 1.26
N ALA A 61 -4.18 6.02 2.37
CA ALA A 61 -3.59 6.79 3.46
C ALA A 61 -2.40 6.07 4.14
N GLY A 62 -2.57 4.79 4.49
CA GLY A 62 -1.54 4.00 5.17
C GLY A 62 -0.29 3.80 4.33
N GLY A 63 -0.45 3.52 3.04
CA GLY A 63 0.64 3.45 2.08
C GLY A 63 1.37 4.78 1.94
N ALA A 64 0.65 5.89 1.81
CA ALA A 64 1.26 7.22 1.70
C ALA A 64 2.15 7.55 2.91
N ILE A 65 1.65 7.33 4.12
CA ILE A 65 2.40 7.57 5.36
C ILE A 65 3.56 6.57 5.50
N GLY A 66 3.26 5.27 5.37
CA GLY A 66 4.22 4.20 5.58
C GLY A 66 5.41 4.26 4.63
N TYR A 67 5.17 4.37 3.31
CA TYR A 67 6.25 4.39 2.32
C TYR A 67 7.08 5.68 2.41
N THR A 68 6.43 6.84 2.58
CA THR A 68 7.13 8.13 2.68
C THR A 68 8.02 8.17 3.92
N ASN A 69 7.47 7.81 5.09
CA ASN A 69 8.24 7.84 6.33
C ASN A 69 9.33 6.76 6.36
N PHE A 70 9.08 5.57 5.79
CA PHE A 70 10.12 4.55 5.65
C PHE A 70 11.26 5.01 4.73
N LEU A 71 10.95 5.70 3.63
CA LEU A 71 11.95 6.28 2.73
C LEU A 71 12.80 7.33 3.44
N LEU A 72 12.18 8.18 4.27
CA LEU A 72 12.88 9.19 5.07
C LEU A 72 13.75 8.58 6.19
N ASP A 73 13.34 7.44 6.74
CA ASP A 73 14.10 6.69 7.75
C ASP A 73 15.37 6.06 7.15
N ILE A 74 15.34 5.64 5.87
CA ILE A 74 16.51 5.05 5.20
C ILE A 74 17.41 6.08 4.51
N ALA A 75 16.86 7.24 4.14
CA ALA A 75 17.60 8.26 3.40
C ALA A 75 18.57 9.03 4.32
N PRO A 76 19.83 9.22 3.90
CA PRO A 76 20.76 10.12 4.58
C PRO A 76 20.16 11.53 4.71
N SER A 77 20.36 12.19 5.86
CA SER A 77 19.68 13.46 6.16
C SER A 77 19.84 14.54 5.10
N LYS A 78 21.00 14.59 4.42
CA LYS A 78 21.31 15.58 3.37
C LYS A 78 20.63 15.26 2.03
N ASP A 79 20.35 13.99 1.76
CA ASP A 79 19.90 13.50 0.45
C ASP A 79 18.41 13.15 0.42
N ARG A 80 17.68 13.34 1.53
CA ARG A 80 16.23 13.10 1.61
C ARG A 80 15.43 13.71 0.44
N PRO A 81 15.66 14.97 0.01
CA PRO A 81 14.95 15.52 -1.15
C PRO A 81 15.22 14.75 -2.44
N ALA A 82 16.46 14.27 -2.65
CA ALA A 82 16.84 13.49 -3.82
C ALA A 82 16.21 12.07 -3.79
N TYR A 83 16.12 11.45 -2.61
CA TYR A 83 15.41 10.17 -2.47
C TYR A 83 13.92 10.30 -2.77
N ILE A 84 13.27 11.37 -2.30
CA ILE A 84 11.86 11.64 -2.60
C ILE A 84 11.65 11.87 -4.10
N SER A 85 12.49 12.69 -4.75
CA SER A 85 12.37 12.94 -6.18
C SER A 85 12.59 11.67 -7.02
N LEU A 86 13.60 10.86 -6.66
CA LEU A 86 13.85 9.56 -7.28
C LEU A 86 12.66 8.61 -7.12
N ASN A 87 12.07 8.53 -5.93
CA ASN A 87 10.88 7.69 -5.71
C ASN A 87 9.71 8.12 -6.60
N GLY A 88 9.48 9.43 -6.72
CA GLY A 88 8.50 9.99 -7.65
C GLY A 88 8.75 9.57 -9.10
N THR A 89 9.99 9.72 -9.59
CA THR A 89 10.38 9.33 -10.95
C THR A 89 10.23 7.83 -11.19
N LEU A 90 10.65 6.99 -10.25
CA LEU A 90 10.55 5.53 -10.34
C LEU A 90 9.11 5.04 -10.32
N THR A 91 8.17 5.84 -9.84
CA THR A 91 6.74 5.51 -9.79
C THR A 91 6.00 5.88 -11.08
N ILE A 92 6.58 6.71 -11.95
CA ILE A 92 5.94 7.14 -13.22
C ILE A 92 5.47 5.95 -14.08
N PRO A 93 6.25 4.87 -14.29
CA PRO A 93 5.78 3.73 -15.08
C PRO A 93 4.50 3.08 -14.54
N ALA A 94 4.27 3.16 -13.23
CA ALA A 94 3.06 2.62 -12.61
C ALA A 94 1.78 3.37 -13.04
N MET A 95 1.89 4.60 -13.54
CA MET A 95 0.77 5.34 -14.12
C MET A 95 0.20 4.69 -15.38
N LEU A 96 0.93 3.76 -16.01
CA LEU A 96 0.46 2.98 -17.16
C LEU A 96 -0.34 1.74 -16.75
N PHE A 97 -0.36 1.33 -15.48
CA PHE A 97 -1.09 0.14 -15.03
C PHE A 97 -2.59 0.14 -15.34
N PRO A 98 -3.33 1.27 -15.30
CA PRO A 98 -4.73 1.30 -15.73
C PRO A 98 -4.92 0.86 -17.18
N LEU A 99 -4.00 1.25 -18.08
CA LEU A 99 -4.03 0.84 -19.49
C LEU A 99 -3.79 -0.67 -19.63
N ILE A 100 -2.78 -1.18 -18.92
CA ILE A 100 -2.48 -2.62 -18.89
C ILE A 100 -3.68 -3.41 -18.35
N GLY A 101 -4.31 -2.93 -17.28
CA GLY A 101 -5.52 -3.52 -16.70
C GLY A 101 -6.70 -3.54 -17.69
N GLY A 102 -6.90 -2.43 -18.42
CA GLY A 102 -7.92 -2.35 -19.47
C GLY A 102 -7.70 -3.35 -20.59
N ILE A 103 -6.47 -3.48 -21.09
CA ILE A 103 -6.09 -4.47 -22.11
C ILE A 103 -6.36 -5.89 -21.60
N ILE A 104 -5.93 -6.21 -20.37
CA ILE A 104 -6.18 -7.53 -19.76
C ILE A 104 -7.68 -7.83 -19.73
N ILE A 105 -8.51 -6.88 -19.26
CA ILE A 105 -9.97 -7.07 -19.19
C ILE A 105 -10.56 -7.29 -20.58
N GLN A 106 -10.11 -6.53 -21.59
CA GLN A 106 -10.63 -6.61 -22.96
C GLN A 106 -10.45 -8.01 -23.57
N TYR A 107 -9.33 -8.68 -23.29
CA TYR A 107 -9.03 -10.01 -23.83
C TYR A 107 -9.33 -11.18 -22.86
N THR A 108 -9.64 -10.89 -21.60
CA THR A 108 -9.88 -11.92 -20.58
C THR A 108 -11.17 -11.66 -19.79
N SER A 109 -11.08 -11.21 -18.54
CA SER A 109 -12.23 -10.85 -17.69
C SER A 109 -11.78 -10.05 -16.46
N TYR A 110 -12.73 -9.37 -15.81
CA TYR A 110 -12.50 -8.74 -14.50
C TYR A 110 -12.02 -9.73 -13.44
N LYS A 111 -12.58 -10.95 -13.42
CA LYS A 111 -12.21 -11.99 -12.45
C LYS A 111 -10.73 -12.38 -12.61
N PHE A 112 -10.26 -12.51 -13.84
CA PHE A 112 -8.86 -12.83 -14.13
C PHE A 112 -7.92 -11.72 -13.65
N LEU A 113 -8.25 -10.44 -13.94
CA LEU A 113 -7.45 -9.30 -13.45
C LEU A 113 -7.40 -9.26 -11.92
N LEU A 114 -8.53 -9.48 -11.23
CA LEU A 114 -8.58 -9.47 -9.76
C LEU A 114 -7.74 -10.59 -9.14
N ILE A 115 -7.69 -11.77 -9.77
CA ILE A 115 -6.82 -12.88 -9.32
C ILE A 115 -5.34 -12.50 -9.48
N ILE A 116 -4.95 -11.89 -10.62
CA ILE A 116 -3.58 -11.40 -10.81
C ILE A 116 -3.23 -10.38 -9.73
N THR A 117 -4.10 -9.40 -9.50
CA THR A 117 -3.91 -8.39 -8.44
C THR A 117 -3.76 -9.04 -7.07
N MET A 118 -4.57 -10.05 -6.76
CA MET A 118 -4.46 -10.81 -5.50
C MET A 118 -3.08 -11.47 -5.34
N VAL A 119 -2.58 -12.12 -6.39
CA VAL A 119 -1.24 -12.75 -6.37
C VAL A 119 -0.15 -11.70 -6.17
N VAL A 120 -0.21 -10.58 -6.90
CA VAL A 120 0.77 -9.49 -6.76
C VAL A 120 0.75 -8.90 -5.34
N MET A 121 -0.43 -8.67 -4.78
CA MET A 121 -0.57 -8.17 -3.40
C MET A 121 -0.11 -9.19 -2.35
N LEU A 122 -0.31 -10.48 -2.61
CA LEU A 122 0.18 -11.54 -1.74
C LEU A 122 1.72 -11.56 -1.73
N VAL A 123 2.34 -11.51 -2.92
CA VAL A 123 3.79 -11.42 -3.05
C VAL A 123 4.32 -10.16 -2.37
N GLY A 124 3.71 -9.00 -2.58
CA GLY A 124 4.07 -7.76 -1.90
C GLY A 124 3.97 -7.86 -0.38
N SER A 125 2.93 -8.51 0.13
CA SER A 125 2.75 -8.78 1.56
C SER A 125 3.84 -9.69 2.12
N ILE A 126 4.21 -10.75 1.41
CA ILE A 126 5.31 -11.64 1.81
C ILE A 126 6.64 -10.88 1.81
N LEU A 127 6.94 -10.12 0.74
CA LEU A 127 8.15 -9.31 0.64
C LEU A 127 8.25 -8.28 1.77
N SER A 128 7.11 -7.73 2.21
CA SER A 128 7.08 -6.77 3.33
C SER A 128 7.55 -7.38 4.66
N LEU A 129 7.49 -8.71 4.82
CA LEU A 129 8.00 -9.40 6.01
C LEU A 129 9.53 -9.32 6.09
N TRP A 130 10.21 -9.27 4.95
CA TRP A 130 11.67 -9.17 4.84
C TRP A 130 12.23 -7.74 4.96
N LEU A 131 11.37 -6.71 5.06
CA LEU A 131 11.82 -5.34 5.30
C LEU A 131 12.66 -5.27 6.58
N ARG A 132 13.84 -4.64 6.49
CA ARG A 132 14.68 -4.36 7.66
C ARG A 132 14.19 -3.07 8.31
N GLU A 133 14.08 -3.07 9.64
CA GLU A 133 13.56 -1.95 10.42
C GLU A 133 14.69 -0.93 10.66
N PRO A 134 14.66 0.27 10.04
CA PRO A 134 15.81 1.19 10.06
C PRO A 134 16.04 1.79 11.45
N ARG A 135 14.97 2.06 12.21
CA ARG A 135 15.02 2.71 13.54
C ARG A 135 15.81 1.91 14.58
N LYS A 136 15.81 0.57 14.50
CA LYS A 136 16.60 -0.27 15.42
C LYS A 136 18.11 -0.12 15.22
N GLN A 137 18.57 0.33 14.04
CA GLN A 137 19.98 0.50 13.75
C GLN A 137 20.56 1.81 14.31
N VAL A 138 19.73 2.85 14.48
CA VAL A 138 20.15 4.14 15.05
C VAL A 138 20.42 4.00 16.56
N ILE A 139 19.66 3.14 17.25
CA ILE A 139 19.83 2.90 18.70
C ILE A 139 21.08 2.04 18.99
N LEU A 140 21.44 1.11 18.08
CA LEU A 140 22.62 0.24 18.24
C LEU A 140 23.95 0.88 17.82
N LYS A 141 23.91 2.08 17.21
CA LYS A 141 25.11 2.85 16.82
C LYS A 141 25.43 4.00 17.77
N ARG A 142 24.74 4.10 18.91
CA ARG A 142 25.07 4.97 20.04
C ARG A 142 25.67 4.13 21.16
#